data_AF-A0A7W0V0G0-F1
#
_entry.id   AF-A0A7W0V0G0-F1
#
_cell.length_a   1.000
_cell.length_b   1.000
_cell.length_c   1.000
_cell.angle_alpha   90.00
_cell.angle_beta   90.00
_cell.angle_gamma   90.00
#
_symmetry.space_group_name_H-M   'P 1'
#
loop_
_entity.id
_entity.type
_entity.pdbx_description
1 polymer ?
#
loop_
_entity_poly.entity_id
_entity_poly.type
_entity_poly.pdbx_seq_one_letter_code
_entity_poly.pdbx_strand_id
1 'polypeptide(L)'
;MSKQPEARPMKAFRVGDVTFGDGRLTLIAGPCVVESREHALMMARECAQRARRVGLDYVYKSSFDKANRSSHESFRGIGMHKALAVLRAVKEEHGVPVLTDVHTIEQIESVAEVADILQIPAFLSRQTDLIEAAARSGRVVNVKKGQFLA
;
A
#
# COMPACT_ATOMS: atom_id res chain seq x y z
N MET A 1 -20.11 22.69 -25.07
CA MET A 1 -19.29 21.51 -24.71
C MET A 1 -17.94 22.03 -24.23
N SER A 2 -17.71 22.07 -22.92
CA SER A 2 -16.41 22.43 -22.36
C SER A 2 -15.40 21.37 -22.76
N LYS A 3 -14.26 21.78 -23.34
CA LYS A 3 -13.13 20.87 -23.57
C LYS A 3 -12.73 20.30 -22.21
N GLN A 4 -12.69 18.97 -22.09
CA GLN A 4 -12.02 18.35 -20.95
C GLN A 4 -10.59 18.89 -20.94
N PRO A 5 -10.07 19.36 -19.79
CA PRO A 5 -8.69 19.82 -19.73
C PRO A 5 -7.79 18.66 -20.17
N GLU A 6 -6.86 18.92 -21.09
CA GLU A 6 -5.83 17.96 -21.45
C GLU A 6 -5.16 17.45 -20.18
N ALA A 7 -5.13 16.12 -20.01
CA ALA A 7 -4.50 15.50 -18.86
C ALA A 7 -3.04 15.96 -18.81
N ARG A 8 -2.71 16.74 -17.77
CA ARG A 8 -1.34 17.19 -17.54
C ARG A 8 -0.44 15.94 -17.51
N PRO A 9 0.71 15.93 -18.23
CA PRO A 9 1.59 14.78 -18.22
C PRO A 9 1.95 14.44 -16.78
N MET A 10 1.69 13.19 -16.38
CA MET A 10 1.99 12.71 -15.04
C MET A 10 3.48 12.87 -14.78
N LYS A 11 3.85 13.61 -13.73
CA LYS A 11 5.25 13.74 -13.32
C LYS A 11 5.68 12.42 -12.69
N ALA A 12 6.70 11.78 -13.27
CA ALA A 12 7.27 10.57 -12.68
C ALA A 12 7.85 10.85 -11.29
N PHE A 13 7.71 9.90 -10.38
CA PHE A 13 8.25 9.97 -9.01
C PHE A 13 8.73 8.59 -8.56
N ARG A 14 9.56 8.57 -7.51
CA ARG A 14 10.19 7.34 -7.00
C ARG A 14 9.71 7.00 -5.60
N VAL A 15 9.62 5.69 -5.33
CA VAL A 15 9.42 5.11 -4.00
C VAL A 15 10.51 4.06 -3.81
N GLY A 16 11.57 4.41 -3.08
CA GLY A 16 12.81 3.64 -3.11
C GLY A 16 13.33 3.53 -4.55
N ASP A 17 13.55 2.30 -5.01
CA ASP A 17 14.03 2.04 -6.37
C ASP A 17 12.92 1.93 -7.43
N VAL A 18 11.64 1.94 -7.01
CA VAL A 18 10.49 1.83 -7.91
C VAL A 18 10.13 3.19 -8.50
N THR A 19 9.85 3.24 -9.81
CA THR A 19 9.42 4.48 -10.49
C THR A 19 7.96 4.38 -10.91
N PHE A 20 7.17 5.36 -10.52
CA PHE A 20 5.78 5.52 -10.94
C PHE A 20 5.65 6.64 -11.96
N GLY A 21 4.82 6.44 -12.98
CA GLY A 21 4.46 7.48 -13.96
C GLY A 21 5.43 7.67 -15.12
N ASP A 22 6.34 6.72 -15.36
CA ASP A 22 7.25 6.66 -16.50
C ASP A 22 6.69 5.89 -17.72
N GLY A 23 5.44 5.42 -17.63
CA GLY A 23 4.78 4.62 -18.66
C GLY A 23 5.02 3.10 -18.55
N ARG A 24 5.89 2.65 -17.64
CA ARG A 24 6.09 1.22 -17.37
C ARG A 24 5.10 0.73 -16.31
N LEU A 25 4.75 -0.55 -16.39
CA LEU A 25 3.92 -1.19 -15.37
C LEU A 25 4.75 -1.43 -14.09
N THR A 26 4.26 -0.94 -12.96
CA THR A 26 4.74 -1.33 -11.63
C THR A 26 3.78 -2.33 -11.00
N LEU A 27 4.30 -3.45 -10.50
CA LEU A 27 3.52 -4.46 -9.82
C LEU A 27 3.38 -4.13 -8.32
N ILE A 28 2.15 -4.00 -7.83
CA ILE A 28 1.84 -3.95 -6.40
C ILE A 28 1.16 -5.26 -6.04
N ALA A 29 1.84 -6.14 -5.31
CA ALA A 29 1.31 -7.48 -5.03
C ALA A 29 1.82 -8.07 -3.71
N GLY A 30 1.05 -9.00 -3.16
CA GLY A 30 1.33 -9.74 -1.94
C GLY A 30 0.03 -10.36 -1.40
N PRO A 31 0.07 -11.04 -0.24
CA PRO A 31 -1.12 -11.62 0.36
C PRO A 31 -2.07 -10.52 0.84
N CYS A 32 -3.35 -10.87 1.01
CA CYS A 32 -4.40 -9.91 1.36
C CYS A 32 -4.12 -9.23 2.71
N VAL A 33 -3.73 -10.02 3.70
CA VAL A 33 -3.46 -9.63 5.09
C VAL A 33 -2.19 -10.31 5.58
N VAL A 34 -1.50 -9.69 6.54
CA VAL A 34 -0.36 -10.34 7.22
C VAL A 34 -0.89 -11.42 8.16
N GLU A 35 -0.64 -12.68 7.80
CA GLU A 35 -1.05 -13.87 8.57
C GLU A 35 0.09 -14.38 9.47
N SER A 36 1.32 -14.44 8.93
CA SER A 36 2.52 -14.82 9.66
C SER A 36 3.76 -14.20 9.02
N ARG A 37 4.86 -14.14 9.78
CA ARG A 37 6.15 -13.66 9.26
C ARG A 37 6.65 -14.54 8.12
N GLU A 38 6.62 -15.86 8.32
CA GLU A 38 7.09 -16.83 7.33
C GLU A 38 6.34 -16.71 6.00
N HIS A 39 5.01 -16.63 6.06
CA HIS A 39 4.19 -16.50 4.85
C HIS A 39 4.46 -15.18 4.12
N ALA A 40 4.57 -14.06 4.86
CA ALA A 40 4.85 -12.75 4.27
C ALA A 40 6.22 -12.70 3.58
N LEU A 41 7.28 -13.22 4.24
CA LEU A 41 8.63 -13.26 3.67
C LEU A 41 8.69 -14.19 2.44
N MET A 42 8.05 -15.36 2.51
CA MET A 42 7.96 -16.26 1.36
C MET A 42 7.29 -15.58 0.17
N MET A 43 6.13 -14.94 0.38
CA MET A 43 5.41 -14.24 -0.68
C MET A 43 6.23 -13.08 -1.27
N ALA A 44 6.86 -12.27 -0.41
CA ALA A 44 7.71 -11.17 -0.86
C ALA A 44 8.87 -11.67 -1.73
N ARG A 45 9.56 -12.73 -1.31
CA ARG A 45 10.64 -13.36 -2.09
C ARG A 45 10.13 -13.83 -3.45
N GLU A 46 9.08 -14.64 -3.47
CA GLU A 46 8.56 -15.26 -4.69
C GLU A 46 8.03 -14.22 -5.69
N CYS A 47 7.31 -13.20 -5.22
CA CYS A 47 6.81 -12.10 -6.04
C CYS A 47 7.96 -11.24 -6.58
N ALA A 48 8.91 -10.83 -5.73
CA ALA A 48 10.04 -10.01 -6.15
C ALA A 48 10.92 -10.72 -7.19
N GLN A 49 11.20 -12.01 -7.00
CA GLN A 49 11.96 -12.80 -7.96
C GLN A 49 11.25 -12.88 -9.32
N ARG A 50 9.93 -13.09 -9.34
CA ARG A 50 9.15 -13.15 -10.59
C ARG A 50 9.09 -11.80 -11.30
N ALA A 51 8.82 -10.72 -10.56
CA ALA A 51 8.80 -9.37 -11.12
C ALA A 51 10.14 -9.00 -11.77
N ARG A 52 11.26 -9.29 -11.09
CA ARG A 52 12.61 -9.08 -11.65
C ARG A 52 12.85 -9.88 -12.94
N ARG A 53 12.42 -11.15 -13.00
CA ARG A 53 12.60 -11.99 -14.20
C ARG A 53 11.91 -11.41 -15.44
N VAL A 54 10.80 -10.71 -15.26
CA VAL A 54 10.04 -10.07 -16.36
C VAL A 54 10.33 -8.58 -16.50
N GLY A 55 11.31 -8.03 -15.75
CA GLY A 55 11.72 -6.64 -15.84
C GLY A 55 10.71 -5.63 -15.26
N LEU A 56 9.83 -6.05 -14.35
CA LEU A 56 8.84 -5.18 -13.70
C LEU A 56 9.35 -4.69 -12.34
N ASP A 57 9.07 -3.42 -12.05
CA ASP A 57 9.20 -2.88 -10.70
C ASP A 57 8.16 -3.50 -9.76
N TYR A 58 8.50 -3.62 -8.48
CA TYR A 58 7.67 -4.33 -7.51
C TYR A 58 7.59 -3.63 -6.16
N VAL A 59 6.36 -3.54 -5.64
CA VAL A 59 6.04 -3.10 -4.28
C VAL A 59 5.29 -4.22 -3.58
N TYR A 60 5.77 -4.62 -2.41
CA TYR A 60 5.08 -5.60 -1.57
C TYR A 60 3.83 -4.98 -0.93
N LYS A 61 2.72 -5.71 -0.94
CA LYS A 61 1.47 -5.28 -0.31
C LYS A 61 0.89 -6.33 0.62
N SER A 62 0.55 -5.93 1.84
CA SER A 62 -0.37 -6.67 2.72
C SER A 62 -1.05 -5.72 3.69
N SER A 63 -2.29 -6.00 4.08
CA SER A 63 -2.97 -5.25 5.14
C SER A 63 -2.54 -5.76 6.52
N PHE A 64 -2.38 -4.89 7.51
CA PHE A 64 -2.21 -5.31 8.91
C PHE A 64 -3.55 -5.58 9.61
N ASP A 65 -4.63 -4.95 9.14
CA ASP A 65 -5.98 -5.07 9.68
C ASP A 65 -7.03 -5.13 8.55
N LYS A 66 -8.07 -5.93 8.75
CA LYS A 66 -9.28 -5.96 7.92
C LYS A 66 -10.41 -5.24 8.67
N ALA A 67 -10.45 -3.92 8.60
CA ALA A 67 -11.42 -3.09 9.34
C ALA A 67 -12.88 -3.16 8.87
N ASN A 68 -13.19 -3.97 7.85
CA ASN A 68 -14.47 -4.00 7.17
C ASN A 68 -15.01 -5.43 6.95
N ARG A 69 -14.77 -6.33 7.90
CA ARG A 69 -15.36 -7.68 7.89
C ARG A 69 -16.85 -7.61 8.21
N SER A 70 -17.61 -8.59 7.71
CA SER A 70 -19.06 -8.70 7.96
C SER A 70 -19.42 -9.15 9.38
N SER A 71 -18.49 -9.78 10.09
CA SER A 71 -18.66 -10.19 11.50
C SER A 71 -17.46 -9.73 12.32
N HIS A 72 -17.70 -9.36 13.57
CA HIS A 72 -16.68 -8.96 14.54
C HIS A 72 -15.77 -10.12 14.98
N GLU A 73 -16.24 -11.37 14.87
CA GLU A 73 -15.47 -12.58 15.20
C GLU A 73 -14.53 -13.01 14.06
N SER A 74 -14.68 -12.42 12.89
CA SER A 74 -13.85 -12.77 11.73
C SER A 74 -12.39 -12.41 11.98
N PHE A 75 -11.46 -13.27 11.51
CA PHE A 75 -10.04 -12.97 11.53
C PHE A 75 -9.73 -11.62 10.84
N ARG A 76 -8.97 -10.76 11.49
CA ARG A 76 -8.65 -9.43 10.97
C ARG A 76 -7.17 -9.20 10.66
N GLY A 77 -6.32 -10.17 10.98
CA GLY A 77 -4.86 -10.00 10.99
C GLY A 77 -4.30 -10.23 12.38
N ILE A 78 -2.98 -10.18 12.49
CA ILE A 78 -2.25 -10.45 13.74
C ILE A 78 -2.09 -9.21 14.65
N GLY A 79 -2.79 -8.13 14.33
CA GLY A 79 -2.70 -6.84 15.02
C GLY A 79 -1.60 -5.93 14.46
N MET A 80 -1.79 -4.62 14.58
CA MET A 80 -0.96 -3.60 13.92
C MET A 80 0.53 -3.73 14.26
N HIS A 81 0.90 -3.75 15.54
CA HIS A 81 2.32 -3.78 15.96
C HIS A 81 3.06 -5.02 15.41
N LYS A 82 2.46 -6.21 15.54
CA LYS A 82 3.06 -7.46 15.03
C LYS A 82 3.17 -7.45 13.51
N ALA A 83 2.12 -7.01 12.81
CA ALA A 83 2.13 -6.93 11.36
C ALA A 83 3.14 -5.89 10.84
N LEU A 84 3.26 -4.73 11.47
CA LEU A 84 4.26 -3.72 11.13
C LEU A 84 5.70 -4.22 11.32
N ALA A 85 5.96 -5.02 12.36
CA ALA A 85 7.25 -5.69 12.51
C ALA A 85 7.54 -6.68 11.37
N VAL A 86 6.53 -7.43 10.90
CA VAL A 86 6.66 -8.31 9.73
C VAL A 86 6.91 -7.53 8.45
N LEU A 87 6.17 -6.44 8.23
CA LEU A 87 6.35 -5.56 7.08
C LEU A 87 7.75 -4.91 7.06
N ARG A 88 8.28 -4.55 8.24
CA ARG A 88 9.66 -4.07 8.38
C ARG A 88 10.66 -5.15 7.96
N ALA A 89 10.50 -6.38 8.43
CA ALA A 89 11.35 -7.50 8.03
C ALA A 89 11.31 -7.77 6.52
N VAL A 90 10.14 -7.65 5.88
CA VAL A 90 10.02 -7.76 4.41
C VAL A 90 10.89 -6.73 3.69
N LYS A 91 10.89 -5.47 4.16
CA LYS A 91 11.74 -4.41 3.59
C LYS A 91 13.23 -4.74 3.76
N GLU A 92 13.62 -5.12 4.97
CA GLU A 92 15.01 -5.38 5.33
C GLU A 92 15.59 -6.59 4.59
N GLU A 93 14.83 -7.68 4.49
CA GLU A 93 15.31 -8.94 3.91
C GLU A 93 15.26 -8.98 2.38
N HIS A 94 14.38 -8.18 1.75
CA HIS A 94 14.16 -8.26 0.30
C HIS A 94 14.39 -6.95 -0.45
N GLY A 95 14.61 -5.85 0.26
CA GLY A 95 14.90 -4.54 -0.34
C GLY A 95 13.76 -4.00 -1.20
N VAL A 96 12.52 -4.41 -0.92
CA VAL A 96 11.34 -3.98 -1.68
C VAL A 96 10.56 -2.92 -0.88
N PRO A 97 10.03 -1.87 -1.54
CA PRO A 97 9.10 -0.96 -0.89
C PRO A 97 7.83 -1.68 -0.42
N VAL A 98 7.23 -1.19 0.65
CA VAL A 98 6.00 -1.76 1.23
C VAL A 98 4.84 -0.78 1.19
N LEU A 99 3.68 -1.31 0.84
CA LEU A 99 2.38 -0.65 0.89
C LEU A 99 1.44 -1.37 1.86
N THR A 100 0.80 -0.62 2.75
CA THR A 100 -0.34 -1.10 3.57
C THR A 100 -1.41 -0.02 3.65
N ASP A 101 -2.65 -0.44 3.95
CA ASP A 101 -3.78 0.47 4.17
C ASP A 101 -3.85 0.98 5.61
N VAL A 102 -4.31 2.22 5.76
CA VAL A 102 -4.68 2.85 7.04
C VAL A 102 -6.20 3.07 7.08
N HIS A 103 -6.81 2.83 8.24
CA HIS A 103 -8.26 2.90 8.45
C HIS A 103 -8.66 4.07 9.37
N THR A 104 -7.73 4.59 10.16
CA THR A 104 -7.94 5.77 11.04
C THR A 104 -6.71 6.67 11.05
N ILE A 105 -6.86 7.91 11.56
CA ILE A 105 -5.79 8.91 11.58
C ILE A 105 -4.66 8.50 12.53
N GLU A 106 -5.01 7.92 13.68
CA GLU A 106 -4.08 7.53 14.75
C GLU A 106 -3.11 6.44 14.30
N GLN A 107 -3.46 5.69 13.24
CA GLN A 107 -2.59 4.65 12.67
C GLN A 107 -1.46 5.24 11.83
N ILE A 108 -1.63 6.45 11.30
CA ILE A 108 -0.76 6.98 10.23
C ILE A 108 0.68 7.11 10.67
N GLU A 109 0.95 7.64 11.87
CA GLU A 109 2.31 7.87 12.36
C GLU A 109 3.11 6.55 12.40
N SER A 110 2.62 5.56 13.16
CA SER A 110 3.31 4.27 13.29
C SER A 110 3.40 3.50 11.96
N VAL A 111 2.37 3.60 11.11
CA VAL A 111 2.39 2.94 9.80
C VAL A 111 3.38 3.63 8.86
N ALA A 112 3.47 4.96 8.88
CA ALA A 112 4.41 5.74 8.08
C ALA A 112 5.87 5.54 8.49
N GLU A 113 6.17 5.08 9.70
CA GLU A 113 7.53 4.68 10.09
C GLU A 113 8.02 3.43 9.33
N VAL A 114 7.10 2.61 8.83
CA VAL A 114 7.41 1.33 8.17
C VAL A 114 7.09 1.38 6.69
N ALA A 115 5.86 1.73 6.32
CA ALA A 115 5.37 1.69 4.96
C ALA A 115 5.88 2.89 4.13
N ASP A 116 6.28 2.62 2.90
CA ASP A 116 6.68 3.65 1.94
C ASP A 116 5.47 4.28 1.24
N ILE A 117 4.38 3.51 1.16
CA ILE A 117 3.10 3.92 0.56
C ILE A 117 1.95 3.63 1.54
N LEU A 118 1.17 4.66 1.84
CA LEU A 118 -0.06 4.55 2.62
C LEU A 118 -1.25 4.41 1.67
N GLN A 119 -2.07 3.38 1.85
CA GLN A 119 -3.26 3.18 1.05
C GLN A 119 -4.52 3.66 1.77
N ILE A 120 -5.30 4.50 1.09
CA ILE A 120 -6.64 4.89 1.55
C ILE A 120 -7.66 3.89 0.99
N PRO A 121 -8.39 3.15 1.85
CA PRO A 121 -9.43 2.23 1.41
C PRO A 121 -10.54 2.91 0.60
N ALA A 122 -11.17 2.16 -0.30
CA ALA A 122 -12.18 2.69 -1.22
C ALA A 122 -13.39 3.33 -0.51
N PHE A 123 -13.82 2.77 0.62
CA PHE A 123 -14.92 3.32 1.42
C PHE A 123 -14.53 4.58 2.20
N LEU A 124 -13.22 4.81 2.38
CA LEU A 124 -12.68 5.96 3.10
C LEU A 124 -12.11 7.02 2.14
N SER A 125 -12.25 6.84 0.83
CA SER A 125 -11.61 7.68 -0.20
C SER A 125 -12.15 9.10 -0.31
N ARG A 126 -13.10 9.49 0.56
CA ARG A 126 -13.66 10.84 0.69
C ARG A 126 -13.61 11.38 2.12
N GLN A 127 -12.91 10.69 3.03
CA GLN A 127 -12.71 11.18 4.39
C GLN A 127 -11.57 12.20 4.37
N THR A 128 -11.92 13.48 4.25
CA THR A 128 -10.97 14.59 4.05
C THR A 128 -9.86 14.56 5.10
N ASP A 129 -10.20 14.45 6.37
CA ASP A 129 -9.22 14.49 7.47
C ASP A 129 -8.22 13.33 7.40
N LEU A 130 -8.69 12.12 7.03
CA LEU A 130 -7.82 10.96 6.85
C LEU A 130 -6.86 11.16 5.67
N ILE A 131 -7.36 11.71 4.56
CA ILE A 131 -6.56 11.97 3.36
C ILE A 131 -5.52 13.06 3.63
N GLU A 132 -5.92 14.15 4.30
CA GLU A 132 -5.01 15.21 4.70
C GLU A 132 -3.93 14.71 5.66
N ALA A 133 -4.31 13.94 6.69
CA ALA A 133 -3.35 13.35 7.61
C ALA A 133 -2.36 12.41 6.89
N ALA A 134 -2.85 11.58 5.96
CA ALA A 134 -1.99 10.69 5.18
C ALA A 134 -1.03 11.48 4.28
N ALA A 135 -1.50 12.58 3.66
CA ALA A 135 -0.65 13.46 2.86
C ALA A 135 0.42 14.17 3.70
N ARG A 136 0.07 14.62 4.92
CA ARG A 136 1.00 15.28 5.86
C ARG A 136 2.09 14.35 6.38
N SER A 137 1.90 13.02 6.32
CA SER A 137 2.92 12.05 6.72
C SER A 137 4.19 12.08 5.85
N GLY A 138 4.14 12.71 4.67
CA GLY A 138 5.25 12.73 3.72
C GLY A 138 5.45 11.42 2.96
N ARG A 139 4.61 10.40 3.18
CA ARG A 139 4.59 9.16 2.40
C ARG A 139 3.78 9.31 1.13
N VAL A 140 4.04 8.45 0.15
CA VAL A 140 3.19 8.36 -1.05
C VAL A 140 1.82 7.82 -0.64
N VAL A 141 0.76 8.35 -1.24
CA VAL A 141 -0.62 7.95 -0.94
C VAL A 141 -1.22 7.22 -2.14
N ASN A 142 -1.65 5.98 -1.92
CA ASN A 142 -2.40 5.19 -2.89
C ASN A 142 -3.90 5.25 -2.57
N VAL A 143 -4.67 6.03 -3.34
CA VAL A 143 -6.12 6.17 -3.11
C VAL A 143 -6.87 5.11 -3.91
N LYS A 144 -7.55 4.19 -3.23
CA LYS A 144 -8.44 3.23 -3.90
C LYS A 144 -9.69 3.97 -4.35
N LYS A 145 -9.97 3.96 -5.66
CA LYS A 145 -11.21 4.56 -6.20
C LYS A 145 -12.43 3.92 -5.55
N GLY A 146 -13.24 4.72 -4.87
CA GLY A 146 -14.55 4.30 -4.37
C GLY A 146 -15.39 3.70 -5.49
N GLN A 147 -15.97 2.53 -5.25
CA GLN A 147 -16.79 1.83 -6.26
C GLN A 147 -18.04 2.63 -6.65
N PHE A 148 -18.50 3.48 -5.73
CA PHE A 148 -19.64 4.38 -5.88
C PHE A 148 -19.29 5.76 -6.46
N LEU A 149 -18.02 6.00 -6.80
CA LEU A 149 -17.60 7.26 -7.43
C LEU A 149 -17.78 7.17 -8.95
N ALA A 150 -18.58 8.11 -9.47
CA ALA A 150 -18.81 8.34 -10.89
C ALA A 150 -17.55 8.84 -11.61
#